data_AF-A0A060RCM9-F1
#
_entry.id   AF-A0A060RCM9-F1
#
_cell.length_a   1.000
_cell.length_b   1.000
_cell.length_c   1.000
_cell.angle_alpha   90.00
_cell.angle_beta   90.00
_cell.angle_gamma   90.00
#
_symmetry.space_group_name_H-M   'P 1'
#
loop_
_entity.id
_entity.type
_entity.pdbx_description
1 polymer ?
#
loop_
_entity_poly.entity_id
_entity_poly.type
_entity_poly.pdbx_seq_one_letter_code
_entity_poly.pdbx_strand_id
1 'polypeptide(L)'
;MKEFLEAALDGEMAAHLDEAERRQGNKRNGRGSKRVKTMAGEIEIETPQDRHSSFTPEILRKRETILGDCNLNSVQKHLPLYY
;
A
#
# COMPACT_ATOMS: atom_id res chain seq x y z
N MET A 1 11.62 -1.83 -9.09
CA MET A 1 10.69 -0.79 -8.60
C MET A 1 9.25 -1.28 -8.57
N LYS A 2 8.67 -1.71 -9.70
CA LYS A 2 7.32 -2.31 -9.76
C LYS A 2 7.10 -3.41 -8.71
N GLU A 3 7.91 -4.46 -8.76
CA GLU A 3 7.76 -5.63 -7.87
C GLU A 3 7.89 -5.27 -6.39
N PHE A 4 8.75 -4.30 -6.05
CA PHE A 4 8.92 -3.81 -4.69
C PHE A 4 7.63 -3.13 -4.18
N LEU A 5 7.02 -2.27 -4.99
CA LEU A 5 5.76 -1.61 -4.64
C LEU A 5 4.62 -2.62 -4.49
N GLU A 6 4.53 -3.58 -5.41
CA GLU A 6 3.50 -4.63 -5.36
C GLU A 6 3.66 -5.51 -4.12
N ALA A 7 4.88 -5.95 -3.81
CA ALA A 7 5.17 -6.73 -2.62
C ALA A 7 4.88 -5.96 -1.32
N ALA A 8 5.23 -4.68 -1.28
CA ALA A 8 4.98 -3.86 -0.11
C ALA A 8 3.48 -3.61 0.13
N LEU A 9 2.71 -3.32 -0.93
CA LEU A 9 1.25 -3.21 -0.85
C LEU A 9 0.58 -4.54 -0.50
N ASP A 10 1.11 -5.67 -0.99
CA ASP A 10 0.61 -6.99 -0.61
C ASP A 10 0.86 -7.30 0.87
N GLY A 11 1.99 -6.84 1.42
CA GLY A 11 2.31 -6.88 2.85
C GLY A 11 1.34 -6.06 3.69
N GLU A 12 1.08 -4.81 3.30
CA GLU A 12 0.08 -3.96 3.97
C GLU A 12 -1.32 -4.59 3.92
N MET A 13 -1.72 -5.16 2.79
CA MET A 13 -3.01 -5.87 2.67
C MET A 13 -3.08 -7.11 3.57
N ALA A 14 -1.98 -7.84 3.72
CA ALA A 14 -1.93 -8.99 4.61
C ALA A 14 -2.09 -8.58 6.08
N ALA A 15 -1.49 -7.43 6.47
CA ALA A 15 -1.68 -6.85 7.80
C ALA A 15 -3.09 -6.31 8.01
N HIS A 16 -3.70 -5.68 6.99
CA HIS A 16 -5.08 -5.18 7.03
C HIS A 16 -6.10 -6.30 7.21
N LEU A 17 -5.95 -7.41 6.47
CA LEU A 17 -6.83 -8.56 6.60
C LEU A 17 -6.42 -9.42 7.81
N ASP A 18 -6.68 -8.91 9.01
CA ASP A 18 -6.50 -9.64 10.27
C ASP A 18 -7.68 -10.60 10.56
N GLU A 19 -7.65 -11.24 11.73
CA GLU A 19 -8.72 -12.16 12.16
C GLU A 19 -10.06 -11.44 12.42
N ALA A 20 -10.04 -10.17 12.82
CA ALA A 20 -11.26 -9.40 13.04
C ALA A 20 -11.93 -9.03 11.71
N GLU A 21 -11.15 -8.58 10.73
CA GLU A 21 -11.63 -8.28 9.38
C GLU A 21 -12.17 -9.54 8.69
N ARG A 22 -11.47 -10.68 8.82
CA ARG A 22 -11.96 -11.96 8.28
C ARG A 22 -13.25 -12.43 8.93
N ARG A 23 -13.38 -12.30 10.25
CA ARG A 23 -14.63 -12.62 10.97
C ARG A 23 -15.80 -11.73 10.56
N GLN A 24 -15.53 -10.48 10.18
CA GLN A 24 -16.52 -9.57 9.61
C GLN A 24 -16.85 -9.86 8.13
N GLY A 25 -16.20 -10.86 7.52
CA GLY A 25 -16.41 -11.26 6.13
C GLY A 25 -15.53 -10.53 5.12
N ASN A 26 -14.57 -9.71 5.57
CA ASN A 26 -13.62 -9.08 4.68
C ASN A 26 -12.58 -10.08 4.17
N LYS A 27 -12.23 -9.95 2.89
CA LYS A 27 -11.29 -10.83 2.18
C LYS A 27 -10.72 -10.13 0.96
N ARG A 28 -9.67 -10.69 0.37
CA ARG A 28 -9.11 -10.18 -0.89
C ARG A 28 -10.17 -10.23 -2.00
N ASN A 29 -10.24 -9.16 -2.79
CA ASN A 29 -11.15 -8.96 -3.91
C ASN A 29 -10.35 -8.72 -5.21
N GLY A 30 -9.36 -9.58 -5.46
CA GLY A 30 -8.49 -9.48 -6.62
C GLY A 30 -7.50 -8.32 -6.55
N ARG A 31 -7.07 -7.86 -7.72
CA ARG A 31 -6.11 -6.77 -7.90
C ARG A 31 -6.64 -5.77 -8.93
N GLY A 32 -6.36 -4.50 -8.71
CA GLY A 32 -6.61 -3.43 -9.69
C GLY A 32 -5.31 -2.95 -10.32
N SER A 33 -5.37 -2.40 -11.53
CA SER A 33 -4.20 -1.74 -12.13
C SER A 33 -4.15 -0.27 -11.74
N LYS A 34 -2.93 0.25 -11.55
CA LYS A 34 -2.69 1.66 -11.29
C LYS A 34 -1.42 2.12 -11.97
N ARG A 35 -1.50 3.25 -12.67
CA ARG A 35 -0.34 3.92 -13.27
C ARG A 35 0.24 4.90 -12.28
N VAL A 36 1.54 4.77 -12.01
CA VAL A 36 2.25 5.55 -11.00
C VAL A 36 3.47 6.19 -11.64
N LYS A 37 3.57 7.52 -11.48
CA LYS A 37 4.70 8.31 -11.92
C LYS A 37 5.77 8.29 -10.86
N THR A 38 6.95 7.82 -11.23
CA THR A 38 8.16 7.80 -10.41
C THR A 38 9.20 8.72 -11.05
N MET A 39 10.30 9.00 -10.33
CA MET A 39 11.42 9.78 -10.89
C MET A 39 12.05 9.12 -12.12
N ALA A 40 11.99 7.80 -12.22
CA ALA A 40 12.52 7.03 -13.35
C ALA A 40 11.53 6.94 -14.54
N GLY A 41 10.31 7.45 -14.40
CA GLY A 41 9.26 7.34 -15.41
C GLY A 41 7.94 6.78 -14.86
N GLU A 42 6.99 6.57 -15.75
CA GLU A 42 5.67 6.03 -15.42
C GLU A 42 5.68 4.50 -15.47
N ILE A 43 5.21 3.86 -14.40
CA ILE A 43 5.10 2.41 -14.29
C ILE A 43 3.66 2.01 -14.01
N GLU A 44 3.26 0.84 -14.49
CA GLU A 44 1.99 0.23 -14.14
C GLU A 44 2.22 -0.83 -13.06
N ILE A 45 1.43 -0.78 -11.99
CA ILE A 45 1.50 -1.71 -10.86
C ILE A 45 0.12 -2.34 -10.62
N GLU A 46 0.12 -3.54 -10.06
CA GLU A 46 -1.08 -4.18 -9.52
C GLU A 46 -1.25 -3.86 -8.04
N THR A 47 -2.40 -3.33 -7.65
CA THR A 47 -2.74 -3.03 -6.26
C THR A 47 -3.73 -4.04 -5.71
N PRO A 48 -3.48 -4.61 -4.52
CA PRO A 48 -4.45 -5.50 -3.88
C PRO A 48 -5.69 -4.72 -3.44
N GLN A 49 -6.85 -5.36 -3.49
CA GLN A 49 -8.12 -4.80 -3.03
C GLN A 49 -8.79 -5.72 -2.01
N ASP A 50 -9.49 -5.13 -1.04
CA ASP A 50 -10.32 -5.85 -0.08
C ASP A 50 -11.80 -5.78 -0.48
N ARG A 51 -12.60 -6.72 0.00
CA ARG A 51 -14.03 -6.84 -0.35
C ARG A 51 -14.84 -5.67 0.18
N HIS A 52 -14.48 -5.13 1.34
CA HIS A 52 -15.19 -4.01 1.96
C HIS A 52 -14.70 -2.65 1.47
N SER A 53 -13.67 -2.61 0.63
CA SER A 53 -13.00 -1.37 0.20
C SER A 53 -12.49 -0.52 1.37
N SER A 54 -12.23 -1.13 2.54
CA SER A 54 -11.75 -0.47 3.76
C SER A 54 -10.24 -0.33 3.81
N PHE A 55 -9.50 -1.08 2.97
CA PHE A 55 -8.03 -1.05 2.94
C PHE A 55 -7.52 0.34 2.56
N THR A 56 -6.61 0.91 3.36
CA THR A 56 -6.08 2.26 3.14
C THR A 56 -4.56 2.22 3.16
N PRO A 57 -3.90 1.96 2.00
CA PRO A 57 -2.46 1.78 1.95
C PRO A 57 -1.69 3.06 2.28
N GLU A 58 -0.55 2.91 2.94
CA GLU A 58 0.30 4.03 3.38
C GLU A 58 1.37 4.37 2.35
N ILE A 59 2.02 3.35 1.77
CA ILE A 59 3.09 3.53 0.77
C ILE A 59 2.58 4.26 -0.48
N LEU A 60 1.34 3.96 -0.89
CA LEU A 60 0.71 4.58 -2.05
C LEU A 60 -0.79 4.76 -1.81
N ARG A 61 -1.19 5.95 -1.37
CA ARG A 61 -2.57 6.19 -0.94
C ARG A 61 -3.57 6.04 -2.08
N LYS A 62 -4.85 5.87 -1.71
CA LYS A 62 -5.96 5.83 -2.68
C LYS A 62 -5.92 7.09 -3.55
N ARG A 63 -6.04 6.88 -4.88
CA ARG A 63 -6.02 7.92 -5.93
C ARG A 63 -4.71 8.68 -6.12
N GLU A 64 -3.66 8.39 -5.35
CA GLU A 64 -2.35 9.04 -5.50
C GLU A 64 -1.56 8.44 -6.67
N THR A 65 -1.22 9.22 -7.68
CA THR A 65 -0.55 8.74 -8.91
C THR A 65 0.93 9.07 -8.99
N ILE A 66 1.51 9.69 -7.96
CA ILE A 66 2.90 10.15 -7.94
C ILE A 66 3.57 9.54 -6.71
N LEU A 67 4.65 8.79 -6.94
CA LEU A 67 5.59 8.43 -5.87
C LEU A 67 6.65 9.53 -5.82
N GLY A 68 6.33 10.59 -5.07
CA GLY A 68 7.33 11.59 -4.68
C GLY A 68 8.03 11.16 -3.40
N ASP A 69 9.24 11.68 -3.16
CA ASP A 69 10.09 11.42 -1.98
C ASP A 69 9.37 11.54 -0.61
N CYS A 70 8.17 12.11 -0.58
CA CYS A 70 7.33 12.32 0.59
C CYS A 70 6.71 11.06 1.22
N ASN A 71 6.60 9.91 0.52
CA ASN A 71 5.93 8.72 1.07
C ASN A 71 6.87 7.63 1.64
N LEU A 72 8.18 7.70 1.39
CA LEU A 72 9.15 6.80 2.04
C LEU A 72 9.56 7.30 3.44
N ASN A 73 9.34 8.60 3.72
CA ASN A 73 9.72 9.26 4.98
C ASN A 73 8.76 8.99 6.16
N SER A 74 7.58 8.41 5.92
CA SER A 74 6.66 8.01 7.01
C SER A 74 7.17 6.81 7.81
N VAL A 75 8.03 5.97 7.22
CA VAL A 75 8.61 4.80 7.90
C VAL A 75 9.65 5.19 8.97
N GLN A 76 10.21 6.41 8.91
CA GLN A 76 11.25 6.89 9.83
C GLN A 76 10.74 7.70 11.03
N LYS A 77 9.42 7.87 11.20
CA LYS A 77 8.85 8.75 12.24
C LYS A 77 8.71 8.14 13.64
N HIS A 78 9.22 6.93 13.88
CA HIS A 78 9.14 6.30 15.21
C HIS A 78 10.47 5.67 15.64
N LEU A 79 11.52 6.49 15.72
CA LEU A 79 12.70 6.17 16.54
C LEU A 79 12.65 7.06 17.78
N PRO A 80 12.50 6.50 19.00
CA PRO A 80 12.62 7.30 20.21
C PRO A 80 14.06 7.81 20.32
N LEU A 81 14.22 9.13 20.35
CA LEU A 81 15.48 9.76 20.74
C LEU A 81 15.66 9.52 22.23
N TYR A 82 16.43 8.49 22.59
CA TYR A 82 16.95 8.36 23.94
C TYR A 82 18.16 9.30 24.08
N TYR A 83 18.04 10.28 24.98
CA TYR A 83 19.14 11.06 25.52
C TYR A 83 20.01 10.22 26.45
#